data_AF-A0A7V6QS24-F1
#
_entry.id   AF-A0A7V6QS24-F1
#
_cell.length_a   1.000
_cell.length_b   1.000
_cell.length_c   1.000
_cell.angle_alpha   90.00
_cell.angle_beta   90.00
_cell.angle_gamma   90.00
#
_symmetry.space_group_name_H-M   'P 1'
#
loop_
_entity.id
_entity.type
_entity.pdbx_description
1 polymer ?
#
loop_
_entity_poly.entity_id
_entity_poly.type
_entity_poly.pdbx_seq_one_letter_code
_entity_poly.pdbx_strand_id
1 'polypeptide(L)'
;MNKISFLTDLEMKDIESKANSKLIELHKNSRILGRHILNIVKKETTLLQSPFPDEEFCAFVCQKKGRLFVYINSQIPEEKQNFAAAHELYHIWFDKDFLKNPEMLKSNILNDETDNIRELRANLFAAMLLVPKHVLEQEIMFLEIPKNEVTLEQVVELAHTFEVPYKAMVRRLYEIGYINKTVTEQLYSDMTNVSFIRKKLQLDNGEAIKPVIHFEGLAKNAIDLYLAGFITPKRLRNLLSLLKKGPKDFGIELPDELPSEDEIDKILEEDDG
;
A
#
# COMPACT_ATOMS: atom_id res chain seq x y z
N MET A 1 24.38 14.29 -8.11
CA MET A 1 24.82 12.88 -8.24
C MET A 1 24.17 12.11 -7.10
N ASN A 2 23.05 11.43 -7.35
CA ASN A 2 22.50 10.53 -6.34
C ASN A 2 23.42 9.31 -6.30
N LYS A 3 24.11 9.16 -5.18
CA LYS A 3 24.89 7.98 -4.85
C LYS A 3 23.83 6.87 -4.71
N ILE A 4 23.63 6.05 -5.74
CA ILE A 4 22.81 4.86 -5.58
C ILE A 4 23.54 4.04 -4.51
N SER A 5 22.98 4.00 -3.31
CA SER A 5 23.52 3.19 -2.23
C SER A 5 23.30 1.75 -2.63
N PHE A 6 24.38 1.02 -2.87
CA PHE A 6 24.33 -0.35 -3.34
C PHE A 6 24.49 -1.29 -2.16
N LEU A 7 23.49 -2.16 -2.00
CA LEU A 7 23.66 -3.43 -1.33
C LEU A 7 24.65 -4.27 -2.14
N THR A 8 25.42 -5.12 -1.46
CA THR A 8 26.34 -6.05 -2.11
C THR A 8 25.58 -7.06 -2.97
N ASP A 9 26.23 -7.64 -3.99
CA ASP A 9 25.62 -8.69 -4.83
C ASP A 9 25.08 -9.87 -4.00
N LEU A 10 25.74 -10.19 -2.88
CA LEU A 10 25.30 -11.22 -1.95
C LEU A 10 23.99 -10.84 -1.26
N GLU A 11 23.87 -9.60 -0.78
CA GLU A 11 22.63 -9.08 -0.18
C GLU A 11 21.50 -9.01 -1.20
N MET A 12 21.78 -8.58 -2.43
CA MET A 12 20.78 -8.55 -3.49
C MET A 12 20.24 -9.95 -3.80
N LYS A 13 21.12 -10.95 -3.88
CA LYS A 13 20.73 -12.35 -4.11
C LYS A 13 19.91 -12.93 -2.94
N ASP A 14 20.29 -12.61 -1.70
CA ASP A 14 19.52 -13.03 -0.52
C ASP A 14 18.09 -12.44 -0.55
N ILE A 15 17.97 -11.15 -0.84
CA ILE A 15 16.67 -10.46 -0.91
C ILE A 15 15.82 -10.99 -2.08
N GLU A 16 16.44 -11.26 -3.23
CA GLU A 16 15.75 -11.88 -4.37
C GLU A 16 15.25 -13.28 -4.01
N SER A 17 16.06 -14.07 -3.29
CA SER A 17 15.65 -15.39 -2.81
C SER A 17 14.45 -15.29 -1.84
N LYS A 18 14.46 -14.33 -0.91
CA LYS A 18 13.34 -14.07 0.00
C LYS A 18 12.07 -13.68 -0.74
N ALA A 19 12.16 -12.75 -1.69
CA ALA A 19 11.03 -12.29 -2.49
C ALA A 19 10.43 -13.45 -3.30
N ASN A 20 11.26 -14.20 -4.03
CA ASN A 20 10.82 -15.36 -4.80
C ASN A 20 10.20 -16.45 -3.92
N SER A 21 10.76 -16.72 -2.74
CA SER A 21 10.20 -17.69 -1.80
C SER A 21 8.80 -17.29 -1.36
N LYS A 22 8.58 -16.01 -1.03
CA LYS A 22 7.24 -15.49 -0.68
C LYS A 22 6.26 -15.54 -1.85
N LEU A 23 6.71 -15.23 -3.07
CA LEU A 23 5.88 -15.36 -4.26
C LEU A 23 5.41 -16.80 -4.50
N ILE A 24 6.28 -17.79 -4.24
CA ILE A 24 5.94 -19.22 -4.35
C ILE A 24 4.94 -19.61 -3.27
N GLU A 25 5.19 -19.25 -2.01
CA GLU A 25 4.30 -19.51 -0.86
C GLU A 25 2.89 -18.94 -1.09
N LEU A 26 2.80 -17.75 -1.69
CA LEU A 26 1.54 -17.08 -2.00
C LEU A 26 0.86 -17.61 -3.28
N HIS A 27 1.52 -18.50 -4.03
CA HIS A 27 1.13 -18.96 -5.37
C HIS A 27 0.97 -17.79 -6.37
N LYS A 28 1.86 -16.79 -6.28
CA LYS A 28 1.85 -15.54 -7.06
C LYS A 28 3.08 -15.34 -7.94
N ASN A 29 3.91 -16.36 -8.13
CA ASN A 29 5.18 -16.25 -8.85
C ASN A 29 5.05 -15.74 -10.30
N SER A 30 4.03 -16.12 -11.06
CA SER A 30 3.92 -15.77 -12.49
C SER A 30 2.85 -14.72 -12.81
N ARG A 31 2.68 -13.71 -11.95
CA ARG A 31 1.70 -12.64 -12.20
C ARG A 31 2.15 -11.31 -11.60
N ILE A 32 1.62 -10.22 -12.16
CA ILE A 32 1.78 -8.88 -11.63
C ILE A 32 1.01 -8.72 -10.31
N LEU A 33 1.64 -8.08 -9.33
CA LEU A 33 1.14 -8.02 -7.95
C LEU A 33 0.55 -6.70 -7.49
N GLY A 34 0.78 -5.59 -8.19
CA GLY A 34 0.33 -4.24 -7.79
C GLY A 34 -1.06 -4.22 -7.16
N ARG A 35 -2.09 -4.59 -7.94
CA ARG A 35 -3.51 -4.63 -7.50
C ARG A 35 -3.81 -5.58 -6.35
N HIS A 36 -2.92 -6.52 -6.07
CA HIS A 36 -3.13 -7.58 -5.10
C HIS A 36 -2.31 -7.41 -3.82
N ILE A 37 -1.36 -6.48 -3.76
CA ILE A 37 -0.46 -6.35 -2.62
C ILE A 37 -1.20 -6.02 -1.32
N LEU A 38 -2.21 -5.15 -1.38
CA LEU A 38 -3.03 -4.82 -0.22
C LEU A 38 -3.81 -6.04 0.32
N ASN A 39 -4.18 -6.99 -0.55
CA ASN A 39 -4.82 -8.22 -0.11
C ASN A 39 -3.83 -9.17 0.58
N ILE A 40 -2.56 -9.14 0.19
CA ILE A 40 -1.50 -9.87 0.90
C ILE A 40 -1.31 -9.25 2.29
N VAL A 41 -1.21 -7.92 2.39
CA VAL A 41 -1.15 -7.22 3.68
C VAL A 41 -2.32 -7.59 4.59
N LYS A 42 -3.56 -7.60 4.09
CA LYS A 42 -4.76 -7.98 4.87
C LYS A 42 -4.72 -9.41 5.43
N LYS A 43 -3.96 -10.33 4.81
CA LYS A 43 -3.78 -11.70 5.33
C LYS A 43 -2.77 -11.78 6.47
N GLU A 44 -1.79 -10.88 6.48
CA GLU A 44 -0.68 -10.87 7.45
C GLU A 44 -0.96 -9.95 8.65
N THR A 45 -1.80 -8.93 8.47
CA THR A 45 -1.97 -7.83 9.44
C THR A 45 -3.31 -7.12 9.29
N THR A 46 -3.65 -6.25 10.24
CA THR A 46 -4.82 -5.35 10.14
C THR A 46 -4.44 -4.12 9.32
N LEU A 47 -5.01 -3.98 8.13
CA LEU A 47 -4.78 -2.81 7.27
C LEU A 47 -5.64 -1.63 7.70
N LEU A 48 -4.99 -0.47 7.87
CA LEU A 48 -5.62 0.84 8.01
C LEU A 48 -5.19 1.71 6.83
N GLN A 49 -6.14 2.17 6.02
CA GLN A 49 -5.88 3.02 4.87
C GLN A 49 -6.76 4.26 5.00
N SER A 50 -6.15 5.44 5.03
CA SER A 50 -6.88 6.71 5.16
C SER A 50 -6.01 7.87 4.70
N PRO A 51 -6.58 9.01 4.28
CA PRO A 51 -5.79 10.18 3.91
C PRO A 51 -5.08 10.73 5.15
N PHE A 52 -3.81 11.07 4.98
CA PHE A 52 -3.00 11.78 5.96
C PHE A 52 -2.44 13.07 5.34
N PRO A 53 -2.55 14.23 6.00
CA PRO A 53 -2.20 15.52 5.40
C PRO A 53 -0.74 15.67 4.96
N ASP A 54 0.19 14.98 5.62
CA ASP A 54 1.60 14.97 5.24
C ASP A 54 1.81 14.02 4.05
N GLU A 55 1.99 14.60 2.86
CA GLU A 55 2.24 13.84 1.61
C GLU A 55 3.60 13.13 1.59
N GLU A 56 4.53 13.54 2.47
CA GLU A 56 5.80 12.83 2.65
C GLU A 56 5.61 11.54 3.44
N PHE A 57 4.58 11.45 4.26
CA PHE A 57 4.28 10.25 5.02
C PHE A 57 3.55 9.22 4.17
N CYS A 58 4.13 8.02 4.06
CA CYS A 58 3.62 6.97 3.18
C CYS A 58 2.98 5.81 3.94
N ALA A 59 3.66 5.25 4.93
CA ALA A 59 3.17 4.10 5.70
C ALA A 59 3.89 3.95 7.04
N PHE A 60 3.37 3.05 7.89
CA PHE A 60 4.14 2.41 8.95
C PHE A 60 3.52 1.05 9.27
N VAL A 61 4.32 0.13 9.79
CA VAL A 61 3.86 -1.05 10.53
C VAL A 61 3.98 -0.81 12.03
N CYS A 62 3.06 -1.30 12.85
CA CYS A 62 3.25 -1.31 14.31
C CYS A 62 2.57 -2.51 14.97
N GLN A 63 3.05 -2.87 16.16
CA GLN A 63 2.41 -3.88 17.00
C GLN A 63 1.74 -3.24 18.21
N LYS A 64 0.45 -3.52 18.41
CA LYS A 64 -0.32 -3.06 19.58
C LYS A 64 -1.12 -4.21 20.17
N LYS A 65 -0.92 -4.47 21.47
CA LYS A 65 -1.60 -5.55 22.22
C LYS A 65 -1.49 -6.92 21.51
N GLY A 66 -0.30 -7.24 21.00
CA GLY A 66 -0.04 -8.49 20.28
C GLY A 66 -0.59 -8.57 18.85
N ARG A 67 -1.29 -7.53 18.36
CA ARG A 67 -1.79 -7.46 16.98
C ARG A 67 -0.93 -6.55 16.13
N LEU A 68 -0.69 -6.95 14.89
CA LEU A 68 -0.01 -6.12 13.89
C LEU A 68 -1.01 -5.25 13.15
N PHE A 69 -0.57 -4.03 12.86
CA PHE A 69 -1.27 -3.05 12.05
C PHE A 69 -0.32 -2.51 11.00
N VAL A 70 -0.81 -2.31 9.78
CA VAL A 70 -0.13 -1.50 8.77
C VAL A 70 -1.04 -0.33 8.45
N TYR A 71 -0.48 0.86 8.53
CA TYR A 71 -1.13 2.08 8.05
C TYR A 71 -0.56 2.45 6.68
N ILE A 72 -1.43 2.82 5.74
CA ILE A 72 -1.05 3.37 4.44
C ILE A 72 -1.77 4.70 4.23
N ASN A 73 -1.01 5.74 3.90
CA ASN A 73 -1.58 7.03 3.53
C ASN A 73 -2.29 6.91 2.18
N SER A 74 -3.61 7.09 2.15
CA SER A 74 -4.39 6.99 0.91
C SER A 74 -4.38 8.28 0.08
N GLN A 75 -3.69 9.33 0.53
CA GLN A 75 -3.56 10.61 -0.17
C GLN A 75 -2.42 10.59 -1.21
N ILE A 76 -1.50 9.62 -1.12
CA ILE A 76 -0.43 9.45 -2.11
C ILE A 76 -0.89 8.59 -3.31
N PRO A 77 -0.20 8.64 -4.45
CA PRO A 77 -0.53 7.84 -5.64
C PRO A 77 -0.60 6.33 -5.36
N GLU A 78 -1.46 5.61 -6.06
CA GLU A 78 -1.69 4.17 -5.82
C GLU A 78 -0.41 3.34 -5.98
N GLU A 79 0.45 3.68 -6.94
CA GLU A 79 1.73 2.97 -7.10
C GLU A 79 2.66 3.15 -5.89
N LYS A 80 2.60 4.30 -5.21
CA LYS A 80 3.36 4.53 -3.97
C LYS A 80 2.74 3.78 -2.80
N GLN A 81 1.41 3.71 -2.73
CA GLN A 81 0.70 2.90 -1.74
C GLN A 81 1.06 1.41 -1.88
N ASN A 82 1.07 0.90 -3.11
CA ASN A 82 1.45 -0.48 -3.40
C ASN A 82 2.90 -0.77 -3.01
N PHE A 83 3.81 0.13 -3.35
CA PHE A 83 5.22 -0.02 -3.00
C PHE A 83 5.44 0.06 -1.48
N ALA A 84 4.80 1.02 -0.80
CA ALA A 84 4.83 1.12 0.66
C ALA A 84 4.27 -0.13 1.33
N ALA A 85 3.16 -0.69 0.83
CA ALA A 85 2.61 -1.95 1.32
C ALA A 85 3.60 -3.12 1.21
N ALA A 86 4.27 -3.26 0.06
CA ALA A 86 5.28 -4.29 -0.14
C ALA A 86 6.52 -4.08 0.73
N HIS A 87 6.90 -2.82 0.96
CA HIS A 87 7.96 -2.45 1.88
C HIS A 87 7.62 -2.88 3.32
N GLU A 88 6.43 -2.57 3.83
CA GLU A 88 6.03 -2.97 5.18
C GLU A 88 5.95 -4.50 5.36
N LEU A 89 5.59 -5.23 4.29
CA LEU A 89 5.62 -6.70 4.30
C LEU A 89 7.04 -7.26 4.54
N TYR A 90 8.08 -6.60 4.04
CA TYR A 90 9.46 -6.98 4.37
C TYR A 90 9.68 -6.94 5.87
N HIS A 91 9.27 -5.84 6.53
CA HIS A 91 9.48 -5.70 7.96
C HIS A 91 8.68 -6.74 8.76
N ILE A 92 7.45 -7.02 8.34
CA ILE A 92 6.60 -8.06 8.94
C ILE A 92 7.25 -9.44 8.84
N TRP A 93 7.75 -9.81 7.66
CA TRP A 93 8.23 -11.17 7.41
C TRP A 93 9.66 -11.43 7.89
N PHE A 94 10.53 -10.43 7.79
CA PHE A 94 11.97 -10.64 7.95
C PHE A 94 12.61 -9.76 9.02
N ASP A 95 11.86 -8.84 9.63
CA ASP A 95 12.43 -7.80 10.47
C ASP A 95 11.69 -7.61 11.80
N LYS A 96 11.60 -8.69 12.58
CA LYS A 96 10.81 -8.71 13.82
C LYS A 96 11.24 -7.67 14.85
N ASP A 97 12.52 -7.27 14.86
CA ASP A 97 13.00 -6.22 15.77
C ASP A 97 12.51 -4.83 15.36
N PHE A 98 12.12 -4.61 14.08
CA PHE A 98 11.54 -3.36 13.60
C PHE A 98 10.20 -3.13 14.26
N LEU A 99 9.43 -4.21 14.41
CA LEU A 99 8.08 -4.19 14.99
C LEU A 99 8.07 -3.73 16.46
N LYS A 100 9.21 -3.80 17.17
CA LYS A 100 9.35 -3.31 18.55
C LYS A 100 9.44 -1.78 18.61
N ASN A 101 10.12 -1.17 17.65
CA ASN A 101 10.32 0.27 17.54
C ASN A 101 10.13 0.69 16.08
N PRO A 102 8.88 0.77 15.61
CA PRO A 102 8.62 1.06 14.21
C PRO A 102 8.93 2.52 13.87
N GLU A 103 9.50 2.72 12.69
CA GLU A 103 9.75 4.03 12.11
C GLU A 103 8.67 4.37 11.07
N MET A 104 8.42 5.66 10.85
CA MET A 104 7.51 6.11 9.81
C MET A 104 8.21 6.06 8.45
N LEU A 105 7.60 5.36 7.50
CA LEU A 105 8.08 5.35 6.12
C LEU A 105 7.73 6.67 5.45
N LYS A 106 8.78 7.39 5.03
CA LYS A 106 8.70 8.68 4.32
C LYS A 106 9.03 8.53 2.83
N SER A 107 8.61 9.51 2.03
CA SER A 107 8.76 9.46 0.57
C SER A 107 10.23 9.44 0.12
N ASN A 108 11.12 10.13 0.83
CA ASN A 108 12.56 10.10 0.57
C ASN A 108 13.14 8.68 0.79
N ILE A 109 12.69 7.99 1.85
CA ILE A 109 13.09 6.60 2.11
C ILE A 109 12.63 5.71 0.96
N LEU A 110 11.36 5.80 0.54
CA LEU A 110 10.84 5.04 -0.62
C LEU A 110 11.58 5.30 -1.94
N ASN A 111 12.19 6.48 -2.08
CA ASN A 111 12.98 6.86 -3.26
C ASN A 111 14.46 6.45 -3.16
N ASP A 112 14.83 5.62 -2.18
CA ASP A 112 16.22 5.24 -1.86
C ASP A 112 17.12 6.45 -1.49
N GLU A 113 16.53 7.54 -1.02
CA GLU A 113 17.23 8.76 -0.55
C GLU A 113 17.46 8.66 0.98
N THR A 114 18.07 7.54 1.39
CA THR A 114 18.40 7.18 2.77
C THR A 114 19.69 6.37 2.85
N ASP A 115 20.47 6.58 3.92
CA ASP A 115 21.65 5.75 4.24
C ASP A 115 21.29 4.56 5.16
N ASN A 116 20.02 4.43 5.57
CA ASN A 116 19.57 3.32 6.41
C ASN A 116 19.51 2.02 5.60
N ILE A 117 20.48 1.14 5.81
CA ILE A 117 20.58 -0.13 5.09
C ILE A 117 19.34 -1.02 5.28
N ARG A 118 18.65 -0.91 6.41
CA ARG A 118 17.43 -1.67 6.71
C ARG A 118 16.31 -1.31 5.73
N GLU A 119 16.11 -0.02 5.54
CA GLU A 119 15.12 0.54 4.63
C GLU A 119 15.49 0.26 3.16
N LEU A 120 16.77 0.34 2.81
CA LEU A 120 17.26 -0.02 1.48
C LEU A 120 16.97 -1.49 1.14
N ARG A 121 17.11 -2.40 2.11
CA ARG A 121 16.75 -3.82 1.95
C ARG A 121 15.23 -3.99 1.78
N ALA A 122 14.43 -3.23 2.54
CA ALA A 122 12.98 -3.24 2.42
C ALA A 122 12.51 -2.73 1.04
N ASN A 123 13.10 -1.65 0.53
CA ASN A 123 12.83 -1.14 -0.82
C ASN A 123 13.24 -2.12 -1.91
N LEU A 124 14.42 -2.74 -1.79
CA LEU A 124 14.87 -3.75 -2.75
C LEU A 124 13.93 -4.96 -2.74
N PHE A 125 13.52 -5.41 -1.55
CA PHE A 125 12.54 -6.48 -1.41
C PHE A 125 11.19 -6.10 -2.07
N ALA A 126 10.69 -4.89 -1.81
CA ALA A 126 9.45 -4.40 -2.41
C ALA A 126 9.52 -4.39 -3.93
N ALA A 127 10.62 -3.90 -4.51
CA ALA A 127 10.86 -3.90 -5.94
C ALA A 127 10.91 -5.32 -6.53
N MET A 128 11.60 -6.26 -5.86
CA MET A 128 11.71 -7.65 -6.31
C MET A 128 10.41 -8.44 -6.15
N LEU A 129 9.62 -8.14 -5.12
CA LEU A 129 8.32 -8.76 -4.88
C LEU A 129 7.29 -8.27 -5.90
N LEU A 130 7.21 -6.95 -6.12
CA LEU A 130 6.24 -6.34 -7.04
C LEU A 130 6.63 -6.51 -8.51
N VAL A 131 7.92 -6.55 -8.82
CA VAL A 131 8.47 -6.68 -10.18
C VAL A 131 9.42 -7.88 -10.25
N PRO A 132 8.88 -9.12 -10.22
CA PRO A 132 9.68 -10.33 -10.31
C PRO A 132 10.43 -10.36 -11.64
N LYS A 133 11.72 -10.73 -11.61
CA LYS A 133 12.60 -10.65 -12.78
C LYS A 133 12.02 -11.32 -14.03
N HIS A 134 11.57 -12.57 -13.89
CA HIS A 134 11.05 -13.34 -15.02
C HIS A 134 9.74 -12.78 -15.60
N VAL A 135 8.89 -12.14 -14.78
CA VAL A 135 7.66 -11.49 -15.25
C VAL A 135 8.02 -10.20 -16.00
N LEU A 136 8.98 -9.42 -15.49
CA LEU A 136 9.48 -8.23 -16.17
C LEU A 136 10.14 -8.58 -17.52
N GLU A 137 10.93 -9.64 -17.58
CA GLU A 137 11.53 -10.12 -18.84
C GLU A 137 10.47 -10.54 -19.86
N GLN A 138 9.35 -11.11 -19.43
CA GLN A 138 8.21 -11.44 -20.30
C GLN A 138 7.52 -10.19 -20.86
N GLU A 139 7.24 -9.20 -20.02
CA GLU A 139 6.64 -7.93 -20.46
C GLU A 139 7.55 -7.16 -21.41
N ILE A 140 8.87 -7.16 -21.15
CA ILE A 140 9.86 -6.56 -22.05
C ILE A 140 9.87 -7.25 -23.41
N MET A 141 9.81 -8.59 -23.43
CA MET A 141 9.75 -9.35 -24.66
C MET A 141 8.45 -9.09 -25.43
N PHE A 142 7.32 -8.99 -24.73
CA PHE A 142 6.03 -8.65 -25.31
C PHE A 142 6.01 -7.27 -25.96
N LEU A 143 6.65 -6.29 -25.33
CA LEU A 143 6.81 -4.92 -25.86
C LEU A 143 7.96 -4.77 -26.87
N GLU A 144 8.66 -5.86 -27.20
CA GLU A 144 9.79 -5.90 -28.15
C GLU A 144 10.90 -4.87 -27.85
N ILE A 145 11.14 -4.57 -26.57
CA ILE A 145 12.08 -3.51 -26.17
C ILE A 145 13.51 -4.05 -26.29
N PRO A 146 14.41 -3.47 -27.10
CA PRO A 146 15.79 -3.93 -27.18
C PRO A 146 16.59 -3.60 -25.91
N LYS A 147 17.56 -4.45 -25.58
CA LYS A 147 18.44 -4.25 -24.42
C LYS A 147 19.23 -2.95 -24.54
N ASN A 148 19.26 -2.14 -23.48
CA ASN A 148 19.86 -0.79 -23.45
C ASN A 148 19.23 0.26 -24.38
N GLU A 149 18.09 -0.02 -25.02
CA GLU A 149 17.39 0.93 -25.89
C GLU A 149 15.99 1.28 -25.34
N VAL A 150 15.82 1.15 -24.02
CA VAL A 150 14.55 1.41 -23.35
C VAL A 150 14.25 2.91 -23.36
N THR A 151 13.08 3.28 -23.86
CA THR A 151 12.61 4.68 -23.91
C THR A 151 11.86 5.08 -22.65
N LEU A 152 11.76 6.39 -22.40
CA LEU A 152 10.93 6.95 -21.33
C LEU A 152 9.48 6.41 -21.39
N GLU A 153 8.90 6.32 -22.59
CA GLU A 153 7.54 5.84 -22.82
C GLU A 153 7.36 4.38 -22.40
N GLN A 154 8.31 3.52 -22.78
CA GLN A 154 8.29 2.10 -22.41
C GLN A 154 8.47 1.90 -20.90
N VAL A 155 9.29 2.71 -20.23
CA VAL A 155 9.40 2.64 -18.77
C VAL A 155 8.09 3.09 -18.10
N VAL A 156 7.42 4.12 -18.63
CA VAL A 156 6.11 4.55 -18.10
C VAL A 156 5.07 3.44 -18.27
N GLU A 157 5.03 2.79 -19.43
CA GLU A 157 4.14 1.66 -19.70
C GLU A 157 4.42 0.46 -18.78
N LEU A 158 5.69 0.09 -18.59
CA LEU A 158 6.09 -0.96 -17.65
C LEU A 158 5.73 -0.58 -16.20
N ALA A 159 6.07 0.63 -15.75
CA ALA A 159 5.78 1.08 -14.39
C ALA A 159 4.27 1.11 -14.11
N HIS A 160 3.45 1.52 -15.08
CA HIS A 160 2.00 1.46 -14.99
C HIS A 160 1.51 0.00 -14.94
N THR A 161 2.02 -0.86 -15.82
CA THR A 161 1.66 -2.29 -15.88
C THR A 161 1.91 -3.00 -14.56
N PHE A 162 3.06 -2.74 -13.93
CA PHE A 162 3.40 -3.31 -12.62
C PHE A 162 2.82 -2.55 -11.41
N GLU A 163 2.23 -1.37 -11.65
CA GLU A 163 1.72 -0.42 -10.65
C GLU A 163 2.77 -0.07 -9.58
N VAL A 164 3.97 0.27 -10.04
CA VAL A 164 5.09 0.72 -9.21
C VAL A 164 5.56 2.13 -9.61
N PRO A 165 6.24 2.86 -8.72
CA PRO A 165 6.81 4.16 -9.06
C PRO A 165 7.78 4.06 -10.24
N TYR A 166 7.78 5.06 -11.13
CA TYR A 166 8.70 5.13 -12.27
C TYR A 166 10.17 4.94 -11.87
N LYS A 167 10.61 5.62 -10.78
CA LYS A 167 11.96 5.47 -10.22
C LYS A 167 12.31 4.01 -9.90
N ALA A 168 11.37 3.29 -9.29
CA ALA A 168 11.55 1.88 -8.93
C ALA A 168 11.65 0.98 -10.16
N MET A 169 10.87 1.25 -11.22
CA MET A 169 10.96 0.50 -12.48
C MET A 169 12.30 0.72 -13.18
N VAL A 170 12.76 1.97 -13.31
CA VAL A 170 14.10 2.26 -13.88
C VAL A 170 15.19 1.55 -13.08
N ARG A 171 15.13 1.61 -11.75
CA ARG A 171 16.10 0.94 -10.89
C ARG A 171 16.06 -0.57 -11.09
N ARG A 172 14.87 -1.17 -11.15
CA ARG A 172 14.71 -2.61 -11.37
C ARG A 172 15.30 -3.06 -12.70
N LEU A 173 15.07 -2.31 -13.78
CA LEU A 173 15.66 -2.59 -15.10
C LEU A 173 17.20 -2.57 -15.04
N TYR A 174 17.78 -1.67 -14.26
CA TYR A 174 19.22 -1.61 -14.03
C TYR A 174 19.73 -2.80 -13.20
N GLU A 175 19.04 -3.13 -12.10
CA GLU A 175 19.40 -4.24 -11.20
C GLU A 175 19.41 -5.61 -11.91
N ILE A 176 18.49 -5.84 -12.83
CA ILE A 176 18.47 -7.09 -13.63
C ILE A 176 19.46 -7.07 -14.80
N GLY A 177 20.19 -5.95 -14.98
CA GLY A 177 21.17 -5.76 -16.06
C GLY A 177 20.54 -5.58 -17.44
N TYR A 178 19.30 -5.08 -17.52
CA TYR A 178 18.61 -4.80 -18.79
C TYR A 178 19.02 -3.47 -19.40
N ILE A 179 19.22 -2.46 -18.54
CA ILE A 179 19.79 -1.16 -18.91
C ILE A 179 21.13 -0.97 -18.22
N ASN A 180 22.04 -0.28 -18.89
CA ASN A 180 23.32 0.14 -18.32
C ASN A 180 23.20 1.48 -17.60
N LYS A 181 24.28 1.88 -16.91
CA LYS A 181 24.34 3.10 -16.13
C LYS A 181 24.02 4.37 -16.95
N THR A 182 24.49 4.45 -18.19
CA THR A 182 24.25 5.62 -19.05
C THR A 182 22.77 5.79 -19.36
N VAL A 183 22.09 4.71 -19.72
CA VAL A 183 20.64 4.72 -19.98
C VAL A 183 19.86 5.04 -18.71
N THR A 184 20.27 4.47 -17.56
CA THR A 184 19.67 4.79 -16.26
C THR A 184 19.76 6.28 -15.93
N GLU A 185 20.93 6.89 -16.11
CA GLU A 185 21.15 8.32 -15.85
C GLU A 185 20.28 9.20 -16.76
N GLN A 186 20.14 8.84 -18.04
CA GLN A 186 19.26 9.52 -18.98
C GLN A 186 17.77 9.41 -18.58
N LEU A 187 17.30 8.20 -18.26
CA LEU A 187 15.93 7.98 -17.81
C LEU A 187 15.60 8.73 -16.51
N TYR A 188 16.61 8.96 -15.66
CA TYR A 188 16.49 9.78 -14.46
C TYR A 188 16.46 11.27 -14.75
N SER A 189 17.23 11.77 -15.73
CA SER A 189 17.17 13.18 -16.13
C SER A 189 15.83 13.55 -16.78
N ASP A 190 15.21 12.60 -17.48
CA ASP A 190 13.98 12.84 -18.26
C ASP A 190 12.68 12.71 -17.42
N MET A 191 12.79 12.57 -16.09
CA MET A 191 11.63 12.39 -15.20
C MET A 191 10.58 13.50 -15.27
N THR A 192 10.98 14.72 -15.61
CA THR A 192 10.07 15.86 -15.75
C THR A 192 9.00 15.63 -16.82
N ASN A 193 9.28 14.74 -17.80
CA ASN A 193 8.36 14.41 -18.88
C ASN A 193 7.43 13.23 -18.56
N VAL A 194 7.60 12.53 -17.43
CA VAL A 194 6.80 11.34 -17.06
C VAL A 194 5.30 11.67 -17.02
N SER A 195 4.92 12.82 -16.45
CA SER A 195 3.51 13.23 -16.36
C SER A 195 2.90 13.52 -17.74
N PHE A 196 3.68 14.12 -18.65
CA PHE A 196 3.27 14.34 -20.03
C PHE A 196 3.09 13.01 -20.78
N ILE A 197 4.03 12.07 -20.61
CA ILE A 197 3.95 10.75 -21.23
C ILE A 197 2.75 9.95 -20.72
N ARG A 198 2.47 9.96 -19.41
CA ARG A 198 1.26 9.32 -18.86
C ARG A 198 -0.01 9.83 -19.55
N LYS A 199 -0.13 11.16 -19.70
CA LYS A 199 -1.26 11.78 -20.42
C LYS A 199 -1.29 11.39 -21.91
N LYS A 200 -0.14 11.40 -22.58
CA LYS A 200 0.00 11.01 -23.99
C LYS A 200 -0.48 9.57 -24.22
N LEU A 201 -0.15 8.66 -23.28
CA LEU A 201 -0.54 7.25 -23.31
C LEU A 201 -1.93 6.99 -22.72
N GLN A 202 -2.65 8.03 -22.29
CA GLN A 202 -3.97 7.91 -21.64
C GLN A 202 -3.96 7.04 -20.37
N LEU A 203 -2.85 7.07 -19.64
CA LEU A 203 -2.70 6.40 -18.36
C LEU A 203 -3.07 7.36 -17.22
N ASP A 204 -3.47 6.82 -16.08
CA ASP A 204 -3.68 7.63 -14.88
C ASP A 204 -2.40 8.43 -14.55
N ASN A 205 -2.58 9.70 -14.19
CA ASN A 205 -1.49 10.67 -14.04
C ASN A 205 -0.55 10.38 -12.86
N GLY A 206 -0.77 9.28 -12.12
CA GLY A 206 -0.02 8.96 -10.90
C GLY A 206 -0.36 9.94 -9.78
N GLU A 207 -1.61 10.39 -9.71
CA GLU A 207 -2.16 11.18 -8.60
C GLU A 207 -3.21 10.34 -7.86
N ALA A 208 -3.40 10.58 -6.56
CA ALA A 208 -4.47 9.93 -5.82
C ALA A 208 -5.83 10.46 -6.29
N ILE A 209 -6.52 9.71 -7.16
CA ILE A 209 -7.77 10.15 -7.79
C ILE A 209 -8.86 10.36 -6.73
N LYS A 210 -8.95 9.47 -5.72
CA LYS A 210 -9.88 9.57 -4.58
C LYS A 210 -9.30 8.87 -3.34
N PRO A 211 -8.87 9.62 -2.31
CA PRO A 211 -8.43 9.01 -1.05
C PRO A 211 -9.52 8.14 -0.42
N VAL A 212 -9.16 6.96 0.06
CA VAL A 212 -10.08 5.96 0.64
C VAL A 212 -9.90 5.89 2.15
N ILE A 213 -11.01 5.74 2.89
CA ILE A 213 -10.97 5.36 4.31
C ILE A 213 -11.41 3.90 4.43
N HIS A 214 -10.46 3.02 4.72
CA HIS A 214 -10.66 1.59 4.90
C HIS A 214 -9.93 1.10 6.16
N PHE A 215 -10.70 0.77 7.19
CA PHE A 215 -10.18 0.14 8.41
C PHE A 215 -10.65 -1.31 8.45
N GLU A 216 -9.71 -2.24 8.29
CA GLU A 216 -10.00 -3.67 8.10
C GLU A 216 -10.83 -4.23 9.27
N GLY A 217 -11.93 -4.90 8.92
CA GLY A 217 -12.87 -5.48 9.88
C GLY A 217 -13.71 -4.50 10.71
N LEU A 218 -13.48 -3.18 10.67
CA LEU A 218 -14.17 -2.24 11.57
C LEU A 218 -15.69 -2.23 11.36
N ALA A 219 -16.15 -2.01 10.12
CA ALA A 219 -17.58 -1.96 9.81
C ALA A 219 -18.27 -3.29 10.15
N LYS A 220 -17.70 -4.41 9.68
CA LYS A 220 -18.19 -5.76 9.95
C LYS A 220 -18.34 -6.01 11.45
N ASN A 221 -17.26 -5.81 12.21
CA ASN A 221 -17.26 -6.09 13.64
C ASN A 221 -18.22 -5.16 14.42
N ALA A 222 -18.29 -3.88 14.04
CA ALA A 222 -19.22 -2.94 14.68
C ALA A 222 -20.68 -3.36 14.45
N ILE A 223 -21.02 -3.75 13.22
CA ILE A 223 -22.37 -4.22 12.86
C ILE A 223 -22.69 -5.54 13.56
N ASP A 224 -21.79 -6.53 13.52
CA ASP A 224 -21.99 -7.83 14.17
C ASP A 224 -22.23 -7.67 15.68
N LEU A 225 -21.43 -6.81 16.34
CA LEU A 225 -21.59 -6.52 17.77
C LEU A 225 -22.92 -5.81 18.07
N TYR A 226 -23.39 -4.93 17.18
CA TYR A 226 -24.67 -4.26 17.33
C TYR A 226 -25.83 -5.25 17.18
N LEU A 227 -25.82 -6.06 16.11
CA LEU A 227 -26.85 -7.07 15.86
C LEU A 227 -26.92 -8.13 16.97
N ALA A 228 -25.79 -8.42 17.61
CA ALA A 228 -25.72 -9.30 18.77
C ALA A 228 -26.06 -8.61 20.11
N GLY A 229 -26.42 -7.31 20.11
CA GLY A 229 -26.84 -6.57 21.30
C GLY A 229 -25.70 -6.15 22.24
N PHE A 230 -24.43 -6.29 21.84
CA PHE A 230 -23.27 -5.96 22.69
C PHE A 230 -22.92 -4.46 22.69
N ILE A 231 -23.42 -3.68 21.72
CA ILE A 231 -23.18 -2.24 21.66
C ILE A 231 -24.46 -1.46 21.39
N THR A 232 -24.52 -0.23 21.87
CA THR A 232 -25.69 0.65 21.69
C THR A 232 -25.76 1.25 20.27
N PRO A 233 -26.95 1.71 19.82
CA PRO A 233 -27.11 2.51 18.59
C PRO A 233 -26.10 3.67 18.49
N LYS A 234 -25.94 4.43 19.58
CA LYS A 234 -24.95 5.50 19.70
C LYS A 234 -23.52 5.02 19.47
N ARG A 235 -23.14 3.86 20.01
CA ARG A 235 -21.81 3.30 19.84
C ARG A 235 -21.58 2.84 18.40
N LEU A 236 -22.58 2.24 17.75
CA LEU A 236 -22.50 1.90 16.32
C LEU A 236 -22.28 3.16 15.47
N ARG A 237 -23.06 4.23 15.69
CA ARG A 237 -22.88 5.52 15.00
C ARG A 237 -21.45 6.04 15.12
N ASN A 238 -20.89 6.02 16.33
CA ASN A 238 -19.53 6.49 16.60
C ASN A 238 -18.45 5.65 15.92
N LEU A 239 -18.64 4.34 15.76
CA LEU A 239 -17.66 3.48 15.10
C LEU A 239 -17.71 3.64 13.58
N LEU A 240 -18.90 3.72 12.99
CA LEU A 240 -19.07 3.91 11.55
C LEU A 240 -18.66 5.32 11.09
N SER A 241 -18.82 6.34 11.94
CA SER A 241 -18.39 7.70 11.61
C SER A 241 -16.88 7.83 11.38
N LEU A 242 -16.07 6.94 11.97
CA LEU A 242 -14.64 6.83 11.67
C LEU A 242 -14.36 6.50 10.20
N LEU A 243 -15.29 5.82 9.52
CA LEU A 243 -15.26 5.52 8.10
C LEU A 243 -15.96 6.58 7.24
N LYS A 244 -16.41 7.69 7.85
CA LYS A 244 -17.35 8.66 7.26
C LYS A 244 -18.63 8.01 6.73
N LYS A 245 -19.11 6.98 7.43
CA LYS A 245 -20.35 6.26 7.12
C LYS A 245 -21.32 6.28 8.30
N GLY A 246 -22.60 6.12 8.00
CA GLY A 246 -23.67 5.93 8.98
C GLY A 246 -24.30 4.53 8.90
N PRO A 247 -25.12 4.13 9.88
CA PRO A 247 -25.86 2.87 9.86
C PRO A 247 -26.71 2.66 8.59
N LYS A 248 -27.31 3.73 8.08
CA LYS A 248 -28.13 3.72 6.85
C LYS A 248 -27.34 3.27 5.61
N ASP A 249 -26.03 3.54 5.55
CA ASP A 249 -25.17 3.09 4.44
C ASP A 249 -25.03 1.56 4.37
N PHE A 250 -25.40 0.87 5.46
CA PHE A 250 -25.40 -0.59 5.59
C PHE A 250 -26.81 -1.17 5.69
N GLY A 251 -27.85 -0.38 5.42
CA GLY A 251 -29.25 -0.82 5.53
C GLY A 251 -29.72 -1.04 6.96
N ILE A 252 -29.05 -0.44 7.95
CA ILE A 252 -29.45 -0.52 9.36
C ILE A 252 -30.22 0.74 9.73
N GLU A 253 -31.50 0.56 10.06
CA GLU A 253 -32.31 1.60 10.69
C GLU A 253 -32.11 1.54 12.20
N LEU A 254 -31.66 2.66 12.77
CA LEU A 254 -31.57 2.81 14.20
C LEU A 254 -32.87 3.43 14.71
N PRO A 255 -33.31 3.07 15.93
CA PRO A 255 -34.33 3.84 16.63
C PRO A 255 -33.88 5.31 16.71
N ASP A 256 -34.77 6.25 16.39
CA ASP A 256 -34.53 7.66 16.66
C ASP A 256 -34.29 7.83 18.18
N GLU A 257 -33.24 8.58 18.55
CA GLU A 257 -32.83 8.71 19.96
C GLU A 257 -33.73 9.72 20.69
N LEU A 258 -34.83 9.22 21.26
CA LEU A 258 -35.39 9.45 22.61
C LEU A 258 -36.86 8.97 22.58
N PRO A 259 -37.36 8.29 23.62
CA PRO A 259 -38.80 8.17 23.76
C PRO A 259 -39.40 9.58 23.76
N SER A 260 -40.51 9.79 23.05
CA SER A 260 -41.23 11.06 23.14
C SER A 260 -41.61 11.34 24.60
N GLU A 261 -41.89 12.59 24.97
CA GLU A 261 -42.44 12.88 26.31
C GLU A 261 -43.66 11.97 26.59
N ASP A 262 -44.49 11.67 25.59
CA ASP A 262 -45.61 10.73 25.70
C ASP A 262 -45.20 9.27 26.02
N GLU A 263 -44.05 8.82 25.51
CA GLU A 263 -43.51 7.49 25.81
C GLU A 263 -42.84 7.44 27.19
N ILE A 264 -42.25 8.55 27.64
CA ILE A 264 -41.72 8.70 29.00
C ILE A 264 -42.87 8.73 30.02
N ASP A 265 -43.93 9.48 29.75
CA ASP A 265 -45.10 9.60 30.62
C ASP A 265 -45.83 8.26 30.77
N LYS A 266 -45.98 7.48 29.68
CA LYS A 266 -46.55 6.12 29.77
C LYS A 266 -45.75 5.16 30.64
N ILE A 267 -44.42 5.23 30.57
CA ILE A 267 -43.55 4.38 31.38
C ILE A 267 -43.67 4.77 32.87
N LEU A 268 -43.84 6.06 33.16
CA LEU A 268 -44.04 6.56 34.52
C LEU A 268 -45.44 6.26 35.08
N GLU A 269 -46.48 6.24 34.23
CA GLU A 269 -47.85 5.89 34.64
C GLU A 269 -48.04 4.38 34.91
N GLU A 270 -47.25 3.51 34.25
CA GLU A 270 -47.32 2.05 34.46
C GLU A 270 -46.62 1.58 35.74
N ASP A 271 -45.69 2.36 36.30
CA ASP A 271 -44.95 2.04 37.55
C ASP A 271 -45.70 2.48 38.84
N ASP A 272 -46.78 3.26 38.71
CA ASP A 272 -47.62 3.76 39.83
C ASP A 272 -48.91 2.92 40.06
N GLY A 273 -49.01 1.72 39.45
CA GLY A 273 -50.17 0.80 39.52
C GLY A 273 -50.05 -0.38 40.48
#